data_AF-A0A2N6CT08-F1
#
_entry.id   AF-A0A2N6CT08-F1
#
_cell.length_a   1.000
_cell.length_b   1.000
_cell.length_c   1.000
_cell.angle_alpha   90.00
_cell.angle_beta   90.00
_cell.angle_gamma   90.00
#
_symmetry.space_group_name_H-M   'P 1'
#
loop_
_entity.id
_entity.type
_entity.pdbx_description
1 polymer ?
#
loop_
_entity_poly.entity_id
_entity_poly.type
_entity_poly.pdbx_seq_one_letter_code
_entity_poly.pdbx_strand_id
1 'polypeptide(L)'
;MAWTVIAQERWMLYSGIGIRALDDFTGLPPVYPVYAQLEAQDNAGVWQTVEADAVVTPTGIISYPALGRSAHATAQPQQAYRTRLLSDFYRPDYLINTDAIPFVVHPYDDQNPPANFPTIPQTVMLMPASGYPYPGHIRLVHGVVLDNANQPVANAEISEGARERVLSDERGVFTLPLRWPALNAAVVLDAIDHRTGRTDQININLPGDLSQGHTFTVT
;
A
#
# COMPACT_ATOMS: atom_id res chain seq x y z
N MET A 1 28.57 16.31 -32.06
CA MET A 1 27.86 15.03 -31.85
C MET A 1 28.71 13.94 -32.46
N ALA A 2 29.23 13.01 -31.66
CA ALA A 2 30.02 11.87 -32.13
C ALA A 2 29.19 10.60 -31.98
N TRP A 3 29.13 9.80 -33.02
CA TRP A 3 28.44 8.51 -33.02
C TRP A 3 29.39 7.43 -32.49
N THR A 4 28.92 6.61 -31.56
CA THR A 4 29.68 5.48 -31.00
C THR A 4 29.06 4.18 -31.49
N VAL A 5 29.89 3.27 -32.02
CA VAL A 5 29.43 1.95 -32.47
C VAL A 5 29.15 1.06 -31.26
N ILE A 6 27.92 0.56 -31.16
CA ILE A 6 27.55 -0.47 -30.20
C ILE A 6 27.85 -1.82 -30.83
N ALA A 7 28.77 -2.59 -30.23
CA ALA A 7 29.32 -3.81 -30.82
C ALA A 7 28.30 -4.95 -31.00
N GLN A 8 27.20 -4.92 -30.23
CA GLN A 8 26.06 -5.83 -30.34
C GLN A 8 24.79 -5.09 -29.93
N GLU A 9 23.71 -5.27 -30.69
CA GLU A 9 22.38 -4.79 -30.29
C GLU A 9 21.97 -5.44 -28.96
N ARG A 10 21.65 -4.62 -27.96
CA ARG A 10 21.23 -5.08 -26.63
C ARG A 10 19.92 -4.43 -26.24
N TRP A 11 18.93 -5.26 -25.94
CA TRP A 11 17.63 -4.84 -25.46
C TRP A 11 17.57 -5.15 -23.97
N MET A 12 17.75 -4.13 -23.12
CA MET A 12 17.65 -4.27 -21.68
C MET A 12 16.49 -3.44 -21.15
N LEU A 13 15.51 -4.11 -20.54
CA LEU A 13 14.43 -3.48 -19.80
C LEU A 13 14.67 -3.75 -18.31
N TYR A 14 14.83 -2.70 -17.53
CA TYR A 14 15.02 -2.78 -16.08
C TYR A 14 13.96 -1.95 -15.37
N SER A 15 13.51 -2.45 -14.22
CA SER A 15 12.66 -1.74 -13.27
C SER A 15 13.27 -1.91 -11.88
N GLY A 16 13.47 -0.79 -11.17
CA GLY A 16 13.99 -0.79 -9.80
C GLY A 16 13.00 -1.31 -8.75
N ILE A 17 11.75 -1.55 -9.14
CA ILE A 17 10.69 -2.06 -8.28
C ILE A 17 9.69 -2.90 -9.07
N GLY A 18 9.09 -3.88 -8.41
CA GLY A 18 7.98 -4.67 -8.94
C GLY A 18 7.04 -5.03 -7.81
N ILE A 19 5.80 -4.57 -7.87
CA ILE A 19 4.82 -4.76 -6.80
C ILE A 19 3.75 -5.74 -7.27
N ARG A 20 3.53 -6.79 -6.49
CA ARG A 20 2.36 -7.66 -6.60
C ARG A 20 1.34 -7.22 -5.55
N ALA A 21 0.23 -6.67 -6.00
CA ALA A 21 -0.89 -6.35 -5.12
C ALA A 21 -1.76 -7.60 -4.88
N LEU A 22 -2.16 -7.83 -3.64
CA LEU A 22 -3.08 -8.91 -3.27
C LEU A 22 -4.19 -8.36 -2.37
N ASP A 23 -5.43 -8.66 -2.67
CA ASP A 23 -6.57 -8.35 -1.81
C ASP A 23 -6.51 -9.22 -0.54
N ASP A 24 -6.35 -8.59 0.63
CA ASP A 24 -6.23 -9.28 1.93
C ASP A 24 -7.52 -10.02 2.32
N PHE A 25 -8.68 -9.56 1.84
CA PHE A 25 -9.97 -10.19 2.12
C PHE A 25 -10.16 -11.46 1.30
N THR A 26 -9.83 -11.46 0.01
CA THR A 26 -10.02 -12.63 -0.87
C THR A 26 -8.79 -13.52 -1.01
N GLY A 27 -7.60 -13.00 -0.73
CA GLY A 27 -6.32 -13.66 -1.03
C GLY A 27 -6.01 -13.76 -2.53
N LEU A 28 -6.72 -13.01 -3.37
CA LEU A 28 -6.60 -13.00 -4.83
C LEU A 28 -6.10 -11.63 -5.33
N PRO A 29 -5.73 -11.50 -6.62
CA PRO A 29 -5.45 -10.18 -7.19
C PRO A 29 -6.63 -9.21 -7.01
N PRO A 30 -6.37 -7.90 -6.81
CA PRO A 30 -7.42 -6.91 -6.61
C PRO A 30 -8.38 -6.86 -7.81
N VAL A 31 -9.68 -6.82 -7.52
CA VAL A 31 -10.74 -6.73 -8.54
C VAL A 31 -11.05 -5.27 -8.86
N TYR A 32 -10.85 -4.36 -7.90
CA TYR A 32 -11.08 -2.93 -8.07
C TYR A 32 -9.82 -2.16 -8.45
N PRO A 33 -9.94 -0.96 -9.06
CA PRO A 33 -8.81 -0.18 -9.51
C PRO A 33 -7.81 0.14 -8.40
N VAL A 34 -6.52 -0.05 -8.73
CA VAL A 34 -5.37 0.35 -7.91
C VAL A 34 -4.44 1.15 -8.81
N TYR A 35 -4.20 2.39 -8.43
CA TYR A 35 -3.29 3.30 -9.14
C TYR A 35 -1.96 3.36 -8.42
N ALA A 36 -0.88 3.55 -9.16
CA ALA A 36 0.44 3.76 -8.59
C ALA A 36 0.93 5.15 -8.97
N GLN A 37 1.36 5.91 -7.96
CA GLN A 37 1.94 7.23 -8.13
C GLN A 37 3.40 7.19 -7.75
N LEU A 38 4.27 7.66 -8.64
CA LEU A 38 5.70 7.74 -8.42
C LEU A 38 6.09 9.13 -7.90
N GLU A 39 6.98 9.15 -6.91
CA GLU A 39 7.61 10.37 -6.42
C GLU A 39 9.13 10.18 -6.41
N ALA A 40 9.86 11.24 -6.75
CA ALA A 40 11.31 11.30 -6.67
C ALA A 40 11.74 12.31 -5.61
N GLN A 41 12.84 12.03 -4.94
CA GLN A 41 13.45 12.99 -4.04
C GLN A 41 14.32 13.97 -4.84
N ASP A 42 14.14 15.27 -4.61
CA ASP A 42 15.00 16.31 -5.15
C ASP A 42 16.31 16.46 -4.33
N ASN A 43 17.20 17.32 -4.81
CA ASN A 43 18.48 17.58 -4.15
C ASN A 43 18.36 18.22 -2.74
N ALA A 44 17.20 18.80 -2.43
CA ALA A 44 16.90 19.37 -1.10
C ALA A 44 16.26 18.33 -0.16
N GLY A 45 16.05 17.09 -0.63
CA GLY A 45 15.43 16.03 0.14
C GLY A 45 13.90 16.02 0.08
N VAL A 46 13.29 16.85 -0.76
CA VAL A 46 11.83 16.99 -0.88
C VAL A 46 11.29 16.02 -1.93
N TRP A 47 10.20 15.33 -1.59
CA TRP A 47 9.52 14.41 -2.50
C TRP A 47 8.63 15.17 -3.47
N GLN A 48 8.81 14.91 -4.77
CA GLN A 48 8.04 15.53 -5.85
C GLN A 48 7.42 14.43 -6.73
N THR A 49 6.16 14.62 -7.12
CA THR A 49 5.49 13.69 -8.05
C THR A 49 6.21 13.69 -9.39
N VAL A 50 6.39 12.49 -9.94
CA VAL A 50 7.00 12.28 -11.26
C VAL A 50 5.92 11.84 -12.23
N GLU A 51 5.89 12.45 -13.40
CA GLU A 51 5.05 12.03 -14.52
C GLU A 51 5.67 10.80 -15.20
N ALA A 52 5.67 9.68 -14.50
CA ALA A 52 6.05 8.38 -15.04
C ALA A 52 4.92 7.38 -14.77
N ASP A 53 4.36 6.85 -15.85
CA ASP A 53 3.27 5.89 -15.75
C ASP A 53 3.80 4.53 -15.28
N ALA A 54 3.09 3.96 -14.32
CA ALA A 54 3.31 2.57 -13.94
C ALA A 54 2.84 1.64 -15.06
N VAL A 55 3.64 0.62 -15.36
CA VAL A 55 3.30 -0.44 -16.29
C VAL A 55 2.90 -1.68 -15.50
N VAL A 56 1.70 -2.18 -15.78
CA VAL A 56 1.20 -3.44 -15.24
C VAL A 56 1.55 -4.56 -16.21
N THR A 57 2.33 -5.54 -15.76
CA THR A 57 2.69 -6.71 -16.57
C THR A 57 1.48 -7.64 -16.78
N PRO A 58 1.52 -8.57 -17.75
CA PRO A 58 0.48 -9.60 -17.91
C PRO A 58 0.26 -10.47 -16.66
N THR A 59 1.25 -10.54 -15.77
CA THR A 59 1.17 -11.25 -14.48
C THR A 59 0.66 -10.37 -13.33
N GLY A 60 0.21 -9.14 -13.62
CA GLY A 60 -0.36 -8.21 -12.64
C GLY A 60 0.68 -7.49 -11.78
N ILE A 61 1.95 -7.48 -12.18
CA ILE A 61 3.01 -6.78 -11.43
C ILE A 61 3.05 -5.32 -11.87
N ILE A 62 2.95 -4.41 -10.91
CA ILE A 62 3.10 -2.97 -11.13
C ILE A 62 4.60 -2.64 -11.11
N SER A 63 5.09 -1.99 -12.16
CA SER A 63 6.51 -1.70 -12.35
C SER A 63 6.74 -0.35 -13.06
N TYR A 64 7.97 0.17 -13.00
CA TYR A 64 8.37 1.40 -13.69
C TYR A 64 9.55 1.08 -14.62
N PRO A 65 9.28 0.48 -15.79
CA PRO A 65 10.34 0.14 -16.73
C PRO A 65 11.06 1.40 -17.22
N ALA A 66 12.34 1.26 -17.55
CA ALA A 66 13.21 2.33 -18.05
C ALA A 66 13.54 3.46 -17.04
N LEU A 67 13.07 3.37 -15.79
CA LEU A 67 13.43 4.33 -14.76
C LEU A 67 14.95 4.30 -14.50
N GLY A 68 15.62 5.46 -14.64
CA GLY A 68 17.08 5.58 -14.54
C GLY A 68 17.84 5.36 -15.84
N ARG A 69 17.19 5.05 -16.97
CA ARG A 69 17.88 4.96 -18.26
C ARG A 69 18.40 6.34 -18.68
N SER A 70 19.70 6.44 -18.99
CA SER A 70 20.33 7.70 -19.38
C SER A 70 21.38 7.47 -20.47
N ALA A 71 21.63 8.44 -21.34
CA ALA A 71 22.72 8.38 -22.32
C ALA A 71 24.12 8.57 -21.67
N HIS A 72 24.16 9.05 -20.42
CA HIS A 72 25.38 9.34 -19.67
C HIS A 72 25.28 8.77 -18.25
N ALA A 73 25.04 7.46 -18.14
CA ALA A 73 24.76 6.82 -16.85
C ALA A 73 25.87 7.05 -15.80
N THR A 74 27.14 7.04 -16.21
CA THR A 74 28.30 7.24 -15.32
C THR A 74 28.42 8.65 -14.72
N ALA A 75 27.76 9.64 -15.32
CA ALA A 75 27.81 11.03 -14.86
C ALA A 75 26.57 11.42 -14.01
N GLN A 76 25.57 10.54 -13.93
CA GLN A 76 24.34 10.80 -13.21
C GLN A 76 24.42 10.23 -11.79
N PRO A 77 23.94 10.95 -10.76
CA PRO A 77 23.84 10.40 -9.41
C PRO A 77 22.72 9.36 -9.32
N GLN A 78 22.79 8.53 -8.28
CA GLN A 78 21.66 7.70 -7.87
C GLN A 78 20.50 8.59 -7.42
N GLN A 79 19.27 8.14 -7.67
CA GLN A 79 18.09 8.90 -7.31
C GLN A 79 17.16 8.06 -6.45
N ALA A 80 16.70 8.65 -5.35
CA ALA A 80 15.72 8.03 -4.46
C ALA A 80 14.31 8.24 -5.01
N TYR A 81 13.54 7.16 -5.04
CA TYR A 81 12.16 7.12 -5.44
C TYR A 81 11.30 6.52 -4.34
N ARG A 82 10.01 6.83 -4.36
CA ARG A 82 9.01 6.08 -3.61
C ARG A 82 7.74 5.98 -4.43
N THR A 83 7.01 4.89 -4.26
CA THR A 83 5.73 4.67 -4.93
C THR A 83 4.61 4.55 -3.92
N ARG A 84 3.47 5.16 -4.22
CA ARG A 84 2.23 5.07 -3.44
C ARG A 84 1.20 4.32 -4.25
N LEU A 85 0.54 3.35 -3.62
CA LEU A 85 -0.66 2.73 -4.16
C LEU A 85 -1.89 3.50 -3.66
N LEU A 86 -2.79 3.82 -4.58
CA LEU A 86 -4.00 4.60 -4.32
C LEU A 86 -5.21 3.81 -4.81
N SER A 87 -6.27 3.76 -4.01
CA SER A 87 -7.54 3.14 -4.36
C SER A 87 -8.65 3.64 -3.45
N ASP A 88 -9.88 3.71 -3.97
CA ASP A 88 -11.06 4.01 -3.17
C ASP A 88 -11.57 2.77 -2.39
N PHE A 89 -11.16 1.57 -2.83
CA PHE A 89 -11.64 0.30 -2.31
C PHE A 89 -10.60 -0.42 -1.45
N TYR A 90 -9.35 0.01 -1.51
CA TYR A 90 -8.24 -0.66 -0.84
C TYR A 90 -7.35 0.32 -0.09
N ARG A 91 -6.83 -0.11 1.06
CA ARG A 91 -5.74 0.54 1.79
C ARG A 91 -4.55 -0.42 1.87
N PRO A 92 -3.38 -0.04 1.34
CA PRO A 92 -2.17 -0.88 1.43
C PRO A 92 -1.72 -1.08 2.87
N ASP A 93 -1.25 -2.30 3.19
CA ASP A 93 -0.77 -2.67 4.53
C ASP A 93 0.43 -1.87 5.01
N TYR A 94 1.32 -1.45 4.08
CA TYR A 94 2.46 -0.62 4.44
C TYR A 94 2.04 0.70 5.11
N LEU A 95 0.81 1.20 4.88
CA LEU A 95 0.29 2.42 5.49
C LEU A 95 0.26 2.38 7.02
N ILE A 96 0.28 1.19 7.61
CA ILE A 96 0.46 0.99 9.05
C ILE A 96 1.70 1.75 9.56
N ASN A 97 2.81 1.69 8.82
CA ASN A 97 4.11 2.19 9.28
C ASN A 97 4.70 3.29 8.39
N THR A 98 4.42 3.28 7.09
CA THR A 98 5.04 4.19 6.11
C THR A 98 4.01 4.72 5.13
N ASP A 99 4.26 5.89 4.54
CA ASP A 99 3.29 6.48 3.59
C ASP A 99 3.48 6.00 2.14
N ALA A 100 4.61 5.36 1.85
CA ALA A 100 5.01 4.89 0.53
C ALA A 100 6.05 3.76 0.62
N ILE A 101 6.32 3.10 -0.50
CA ILE A 101 7.37 2.10 -0.63
C ILE A 101 8.63 2.77 -1.22
N PRO A 102 9.70 2.97 -0.44
CA PRO A 102 10.92 3.60 -0.91
C PRO A 102 11.80 2.62 -1.69
N PHE A 103 12.51 3.11 -2.70
CA PHE A 103 13.53 2.37 -3.44
C PHE A 103 14.53 3.33 -4.10
N VAL A 104 15.72 2.83 -4.46
CA VAL A 104 16.76 3.63 -5.11
C VAL A 104 16.96 3.13 -6.53
N VAL A 105 17.09 4.07 -7.46
CA VAL A 105 17.34 3.78 -8.87
C VAL A 105 18.75 4.20 -9.22
N HIS A 106 19.49 3.27 -9.81
CA HIS A 106 20.83 3.50 -10.33
C HIS A 106 20.73 3.85 -11.82
N PRO A 107 21.37 4.94 -12.27
CA PRO A 107 21.46 5.23 -13.68
C PRO A 107 22.13 4.09 -14.44
N TYR A 108 21.60 3.76 -15.62
CA TYR A 108 22.14 2.71 -16.47
C TYR A 108 22.00 3.04 -17.95
N ASP A 109 22.86 2.39 -18.74
CA ASP A 109 22.86 2.44 -20.20
C ASP A 109 23.30 1.09 -20.77
N ASP A 110 23.44 1.00 -22.10
CA ASP A 110 23.75 -0.25 -22.77
C ASP A 110 25.20 -0.75 -22.52
N GLN A 111 26.09 0.14 -22.05
CA GLN A 111 27.49 -0.13 -21.69
C GLN A 111 27.69 -0.31 -20.18
N ASN A 112 26.81 0.30 -19.38
CA ASN A 112 26.82 0.34 -17.93
C ASN A 112 25.51 -0.25 -17.40
N PRO A 113 25.42 -1.58 -17.23
CA PRO A 113 24.20 -2.23 -16.75
C PRO A 113 23.86 -1.77 -15.33
N PRO A 114 22.59 -1.90 -14.89
CA PRO A 114 22.18 -1.58 -13.52
C PRO A 114 23.06 -2.29 -12.49
N ALA A 115 23.62 -1.53 -11.55
CA ALA A 115 24.53 -2.07 -10.55
C ALA A 115 23.85 -3.03 -9.56
N ASN A 116 22.55 -2.84 -9.32
CA ASN A 116 21.77 -3.59 -8.33
C ASN A 116 20.48 -4.14 -8.96
N PHE A 117 20.21 -5.44 -8.72
CA PHE A 117 18.96 -6.09 -9.08
C PHE A 117 18.11 -6.25 -7.82
N PRO A 118 16.93 -5.60 -7.75
CA PRO A 118 16.05 -5.74 -6.60
C PRO A 118 15.43 -7.14 -6.57
N THR A 119 15.13 -7.64 -5.38
CA THR A 119 14.30 -8.84 -5.21
C THR A 119 12.86 -8.47 -5.54
N ILE A 120 12.35 -8.97 -6.67
CA ILE A 120 11.00 -8.69 -7.17
C ILE A 120 10.27 -9.99 -7.53
N PRO A 121 8.92 -10.02 -7.43
CA PRO A 121 8.05 -8.96 -6.94
C PRO A 121 8.00 -8.89 -5.41
N GLN A 122 7.89 -7.68 -4.87
CA GLN A 122 7.44 -7.45 -3.50
C GLN A 122 5.92 -7.59 -3.46
N THR A 123 5.41 -8.41 -2.53
CA THR A 123 3.96 -8.51 -2.30
C THR A 123 3.51 -7.40 -1.36
N VAL A 124 2.42 -6.73 -1.71
CA VAL A 124 1.74 -5.72 -0.88
C VAL A 124 0.32 -6.19 -0.66
N MET A 125 -0.07 -6.34 0.61
CA MET A 125 -1.44 -6.68 0.96
C MET A 125 -2.30 -5.43 0.89
N LEU A 126 -3.44 -5.54 0.24
CA LEU A 126 -4.44 -4.50 0.09
C LEU A 126 -5.60 -4.83 1.01
N MET A 127 -5.62 -4.17 2.16
CA MET A 127 -6.73 -4.29 3.10
C MET A 127 -7.96 -3.61 2.50
N PRO A 128 -9.17 -4.15 2.72
CA PRO A 128 -10.39 -3.47 2.31
C PRO A 128 -10.50 -2.08 2.95
N ALA A 129 -10.85 -1.08 2.14
CA ALA A 129 -11.23 0.24 2.64
C ALA A 129 -12.70 0.24 3.11
N SER A 130 -13.13 1.33 3.76
CA SER A 130 -14.51 1.52 4.20
C SER A 130 -15.54 1.46 3.06
N GLY A 131 -15.14 1.79 1.83
CA GLY A 131 -15.97 1.70 0.63
C GLY A 131 -15.94 0.33 -0.08
N TYR A 132 -15.24 -0.67 0.45
CA TYR A 132 -15.11 -1.98 -0.19
C TYR A 132 -16.49 -2.67 -0.30
N PRO A 133 -16.90 -3.11 -1.51
CA PRO A 133 -18.22 -3.70 -1.74
C PRO A 133 -18.23 -5.18 -1.32
N TYR A 134 -18.33 -5.43 -0.02
CA TYR A 134 -18.44 -6.78 0.51
C TYR A 134 -19.66 -7.53 -0.03
N PRO A 135 -19.56 -8.85 -0.22
CA PRO A 135 -20.73 -9.69 -0.47
C PRO A 135 -21.75 -9.54 0.67
N GLY A 136 -23.05 -9.48 0.34
CA GLY A 136 -24.11 -9.19 1.32
C GLY A 136 -24.32 -10.24 2.43
N HIS A 137 -23.64 -11.38 2.37
CA HIS A 137 -23.65 -12.39 3.43
C HIS A 137 -22.56 -12.17 4.48
N ILE A 138 -21.67 -11.20 4.27
CA ILE A 138 -20.60 -10.86 5.20
C ILE A 138 -21.16 -9.92 6.26
N ARG A 139 -20.90 -10.23 7.53
CA ARG A 139 -21.22 -9.35 8.65
C ARG A 139 -20.16 -8.26 8.72
N LEU A 140 -20.59 -7.01 8.87
CA LEU A 140 -19.71 -5.85 8.85
C LEU A 140 -19.85 -5.09 10.16
N VAL A 141 -18.72 -4.68 10.73
CA VAL A 141 -18.68 -3.72 11.83
C VAL A 141 -18.22 -2.40 11.25
N HIS A 142 -19.02 -1.35 11.46
CA HIS A 142 -18.69 0.00 11.05
C HIS A 142 -18.31 0.83 12.27
N GLY A 143 -17.38 1.75 12.08
CA GLY A 143 -16.99 2.64 13.15
C GLY A 143 -15.98 3.70 12.76
N VAL A 144 -15.50 4.40 13.79
CA VAL A 144 -14.48 5.44 13.68
C VAL A 144 -13.42 5.25 14.75
N VAL A 145 -12.18 5.59 14.42
CA VAL A 145 -11.05 5.67 15.36
C VAL A 145 -10.73 7.14 15.61
N LEU A 146 -10.78 7.53 16.88
CA LEU A 146 -10.48 8.88 17.36
C LEU A 146 -9.31 8.84 18.35
N ASP A 147 -8.62 9.97 18.52
CA ASP A 147 -7.68 10.18 19.60
C ASP A 147 -8.37 10.82 20.83
N ASN A 148 -7.61 11.03 21.91
CA ASN A 148 -8.07 11.70 23.13
C ASN A 148 -8.58 13.15 22.93
N ALA A 149 -8.27 13.78 21.80
CA ALA A 149 -8.74 15.11 21.43
C ALA A 149 -9.94 15.05 20.46
N ASN A 150 -10.56 13.87 20.31
CA ASN A 150 -11.62 13.56 19.36
C ASN A 150 -11.25 13.86 17.90
N GLN A 151 -9.97 13.79 17.55
CA GLN A 151 -9.51 13.91 16.16
C GLN A 151 -9.47 12.54 15.49
N PRO A 152 -9.84 12.43 14.21
CA PRO A 152 -9.77 11.17 13.48
C PRO A 152 -8.33 10.67 13.35
N VAL A 153 -8.14 9.38 13.58
CA VAL A 153 -6.85 8.71 13.42
C VAL A 153 -6.87 7.88 12.15
N ALA A 154 -6.07 8.29 11.17
CA ALA A 154 -5.91 7.57 9.91
C ALA A 154 -4.90 6.43 10.02
N ASN A 155 -5.07 5.37 9.23
CA ASN A 155 -4.18 4.21 9.19
C ASN A 155 -4.03 3.45 10.53
N ALA A 156 -4.96 3.62 11.46
CA ALA A 156 -5.05 2.73 12.61
C ALA A 156 -5.51 1.35 12.12
N GLU A 157 -4.88 0.30 12.62
CA GLU A 157 -5.30 -1.08 12.37
C GLU A 157 -6.45 -1.43 13.30
N ILE A 158 -7.58 -1.84 12.73
CA ILE A 158 -8.70 -2.43 13.46
C ILE A 158 -8.73 -3.91 13.14
N SER A 159 -8.77 -4.78 14.14
CA SER A 159 -8.72 -6.21 13.92
C SER A 159 -9.61 -7.04 14.85
N GLU A 160 -9.98 -8.23 14.36
CA GLU A 160 -10.48 -9.35 15.15
C GLU A 160 -9.37 -10.41 15.18
N GLY A 161 -8.59 -10.40 16.28
CA GLY A 161 -7.41 -11.24 16.42
C GLY A 161 -6.42 -11.09 15.26
N ALA A 162 -5.88 -12.20 14.77
CA ALA A 162 -4.88 -12.20 13.70
C ALA A 162 -5.47 -12.46 12.30
N ARG A 163 -6.80 -12.53 12.16
CA ARG A 163 -7.44 -13.08 10.95
C ARG A 163 -8.13 -12.03 10.10
N GLU A 164 -8.76 -11.05 10.73
CA GLU A 164 -9.53 -10.03 10.04
C GLU A 164 -9.02 -8.68 10.49
N ARG A 165 -8.64 -7.84 9.54
CA ARG A 165 -8.06 -6.54 9.80
C ARG A 165 -8.37 -5.57 8.67
N VAL A 166 -8.47 -4.30 9.03
CA VAL A 166 -8.64 -3.17 8.11
C VAL A 166 -7.89 -1.96 8.65
N LEU A 167 -7.70 -0.96 7.80
CA LEU A 167 -7.16 0.34 8.20
C LEU A 167 -8.25 1.40 8.17
N SER A 168 -8.24 2.29 9.17
CA SER A 168 -9.07 3.50 9.15
C SER A 168 -8.66 4.46 8.02
N ASP A 169 -9.66 5.15 7.46
CA ASP A 169 -9.45 6.19 6.44
C ASP A 169 -8.99 7.53 7.04
N GLU A 170 -8.80 8.55 6.20
CA GLU A 170 -8.38 9.90 6.60
C GLU A 170 -9.35 10.58 7.58
N ARG A 171 -10.58 10.10 7.67
CA ARG A 171 -11.61 10.55 8.61
C ARG A 171 -11.75 9.59 9.81
N GLY A 172 -10.82 8.65 9.96
CA GLY A 172 -10.83 7.63 11.00
C GLY A 172 -11.84 6.51 10.76
N VAL A 173 -12.58 6.51 9.64
CA VAL A 173 -13.69 5.59 9.40
C VAL A 173 -13.16 4.23 8.92
N PHE A 174 -13.75 3.15 9.42
CA PHE A 174 -13.41 1.79 9.00
C PHE A 174 -14.67 0.94 8.75
N THR A 175 -14.47 -0.20 8.08
CA THR A 175 -15.48 -1.25 7.97
C THR A 175 -14.77 -2.59 8.05
N LEU A 176 -14.94 -3.30 9.17
CA LEU A 176 -14.28 -4.57 9.43
C LEU A 176 -15.23 -5.74 9.08
N PRO A 177 -14.82 -6.67 8.20
CA PRO A 177 -15.61 -7.87 7.94
C PRO A 177 -15.40 -8.91 9.06
N LEU A 178 -16.49 -9.56 9.48
CA LEU A 178 -16.52 -10.63 10.46
C LEU A 178 -16.98 -11.96 9.83
N ARG A 179 -16.07 -12.67 9.16
CA ARG A 179 -16.36 -13.95 8.49
C ARG A 179 -16.39 -15.11 9.44
N TRP A 180 -15.46 -15.13 10.39
CA TRP A 180 -15.16 -16.32 11.19
C TRP A 180 -15.88 -16.41 12.54
N PRO A 181 -16.21 -15.30 13.23
CA PRO A 181 -16.89 -15.39 14.51
C PRO A 181 -18.22 -16.16 14.45
N ALA A 182 -18.52 -16.95 15.48
CA ALA A 182 -19.78 -17.67 15.57
C ALA A 182 -20.97 -16.70 15.65
N LEU A 183 -22.13 -17.13 15.16
CA LEU A 183 -23.37 -16.37 15.36
C LEU A 183 -23.70 -16.36 16.87
N ASN A 184 -24.05 -15.20 17.41
CA ASN A 184 -24.32 -15.00 18.85
C ASN A 184 -23.09 -15.08 19.78
N ALA A 185 -21.89 -14.82 19.24
CA ALA A 185 -20.67 -14.70 20.04
C ALA A 185 -20.43 -13.25 20.49
N ALA A 186 -19.78 -13.12 21.64
CA ALA A 186 -19.05 -11.90 21.99
C ALA A 186 -17.70 -11.92 21.27
N VAL A 187 -17.35 -10.81 20.63
CA VAL A 187 -16.12 -10.63 19.86
C VAL A 187 -15.36 -9.45 20.42
N VAL A 188 -14.05 -9.62 20.57
CA VAL A 188 -13.12 -8.56 20.95
C VAL A 188 -12.58 -7.94 19.68
N LEU A 189 -12.65 -6.62 19.58
CA LEU A 189 -12.02 -5.87 18.51
C LEU A 189 -10.94 -4.97 19.09
N ASP A 190 -9.78 -4.98 18.46
CA ASP A 190 -8.63 -4.18 18.84
C ASP A 190 -8.44 -3.03 17.82
N ALA A 191 -8.01 -1.87 18.30
CA ALA A 191 -7.56 -0.76 17.48
C ALA A 191 -6.14 -0.34 17.89
N ILE A 192 -5.22 -0.25 16.93
CA ILE A 192 -3.81 0.08 17.16
C ILE A 192 -3.34 1.12 16.14
N ASP A 193 -2.89 2.28 16.62
CA ASP A 193 -2.07 3.18 15.81
C ASP A 193 -0.60 2.81 16.01
N HIS A 194 -0.04 2.04 15.09
CA HIS A 194 1.33 1.53 15.16
C HIS A 194 2.40 2.64 15.13
N ARG A 195 2.08 3.82 14.58
CA ARG A 195 3.04 4.93 14.49
C ARG A 195 3.24 5.60 15.85
N THR A 196 2.19 5.65 16.66
CA THR A 196 2.23 6.28 17.99
C THR A 196 2.27 5.27 19.13
N GLY A 197 1.92 4.01 18.86
CA GLY A 197 1.77 2.94 19.85
C GLY A 197 0.47 3.02 20.66
N ARG A 198 -0.45 3.92 20.31
CA ARG A 198 -1.73 4.07 21.01
C ARG A 198 -2.67 2.95 20.66
N THR A 199 -3.44 2.48 21.65
CA THR A 199 -4.36 1.36 21.47
C THR A 199 -5.71 1.61 22.13
N ASP A 200 -6.72 0.87 21.70
CA ASP A 200 -8.01 0.74 22.37
C ASP A 200 -8.62 -0.64 22.03
N GLN A 201 -9.60 -1.08 22.82
CA GLN A 201 -10.26 -2.37 22.65
C GLN A 201 -11.73 -2.26 23.03
N ILE A 202 -12.61 -2.84 22.22
CA ILE A 202 -14.04 -2.93 22.51
C ILE A 202 -14.53 -4.37 22.44
N ASN A 203 -15.60 -4.65 23.17
CA ASN A 203 -16.31 -5.92 23.10
C ASN A 203 -17.67 -5.69 22.44
N ILE A 204 -17.98 -6.49 21.43
CA ILE A 204 -19.27 -6.44 20.73
C ILE A 204 -19.98 -7.79 20.80
N ASN A 205 -21.31 -7.77 20.82
CA ASN A 205 -22.18 -8.94 20.85
C ASN A 205 -22.91 -9.09 19.52
N LEU A 206 -22.66 -10.19 18.81
CA LEU A 206 -23.29 -10.46 17.53
C LEU A 206 -24.69 -11.06 17.70
N PRO A 207 -25.62 -10.81 16.77
CA PRO A 207 -25.57 -9.80 15.71
C PRO A 207 -26.01 -8.40 16.19
N GLY A 208 -26.42 -8.24 17.47
CA GLY A 208 -27.07 -7.03 17.98
C GLY A 208 -26.28 -5.75 17.73
N ASP A 209 -24.96 -5.82 17.91
CA ASP A 209 -24.08 -4.67 17.81
C ASP A 209 -23.64 -4.36 16.37
N LEU A 210 -23.98 -5.20 15.38
CA LEU A 210 -23.68 -4.94 13.96
C LEU A 210 -24.46 -3.75 13.39
N SER A 211 -25.60 -3.42 13.99
CA SER A 211 -26.46 -2.30 13.57
C SER A 211 -25.99 -0.94 14.08
N GLN A 212 -24.97 -0.92 14.94
CA GLN A 212 -24.48 0.28 15.61
C GLN A 212 -23.14 0.73 15.02
N GLY A 213 -22.90 2.04 15.04
CA GLY A 213 -21.57 2.59 14.79
C GLY A 213 -20.73 2.51 16.06
N HIS A 214 -19.51 2.01 15.95
CA HIS A 214 -18.58 1.86 17.07
C HIS A 214 -17.51 2.95 17.04
N THR A 215 -17.06 3.36 18.22
CA THR A 215 -15.99 4.35 18.36
C THR A 215 -14.86 3.75 19.18
N PHE A 216 -13.66 3.76 18.62
CA PHE A 216 -12.42 3.54 19.36
C PHE A 216 -11.82 4.89 19.75
N THR A 217 -11.32 5.00 20.98
CA THR A 217 -10.55 6.15 21.46
C THR A 217 -9.15 5.69 21.82
N VAL A 218 -8.21 5.79 20.89
CA VAL A 218 -6.84 5.31 21.10
C VAL A 218 -6.06 6.28 22.00
N THR A 219 -5.43 5.75 23.04
CA THR A 219 -4.75 6.55 24.09
C THR A 219 -3.29 6.25 24.23
#